data_AF-A0A255EGQ9-F1
#
_entry.id   AF-A0A255EGQ9-F1
#
_cell.length_a   1.000
_cell.length_b   1.000
_cell.length_c   1.000
_cell.angle_alpha   90.00
_cell.angle_beta   90.00
_cell.angle_gamma   90.00
#
_symmetry.space_group_name_H-M   'P 1'
#
loop_
_entity.id
_entity.type
_entity.pdbx_description
1 polymer ?
#
loop_
_entity_poly.entity_id
_entity_poly.type
_entity_poly.pdbx_seq_one_letter_code
_entity_poly.pdbx_strand_id
1 'polypeptide(L)'
;MSIRVWWGHVTAMVTGTVAVLGRLLPTLLIVALVGWIGHQVLLRASILVAAQTWLAILLLAAALVIQLGSIVVMLRIIGQHLGVERIIPWQAADESPPRVTDVIAQTLLPFLGIYAAFGAVTETANKVIGFTMVRDGRETAFLTGMNPTSLERILLVAGIIASVYVVRRGLDLAYGRTGWRPIGLAAAFAEAFFLLVILIGGSRLIFWASSRIHVLQVWAWIEYAWHGLVAAFAQLAIDLPAAVDAVARFVATVVWPMLVIAMAQPVLWLAVAALIHGSKVLSLAELWQRGQPLPPRPDLVLRAYLAGGPATKDADDQPAGRGRRALLELQELFFGDIDDKYLPTLQSLRLLLKAGIPFLGAYVLVYNVVRLAQLWLEFGIEKLIGGHRIEFWVTWDPLLDLAAVPLEIVRVTLLAVAFERCLTMFRERGVAATATSAAKPDPAPVGGES
;
A
#
# COMPACT_ATOMS: atom_id res chain seq x y z
N MET A 1 11.77 28.80 7.01
CA MET A 1 10.44 28.13 7.07
C MET A 1 9.73 28.62 8.32
N SER A 2 8.62 29.35 8.21
CA SER A 2 7.98 29.95 9.40
C SER A 2 7.15 28.90 10.14
N ILE A 3 7.48 28.65 11.41
CA ILE A 3 6.73 27.79 12.35
C ILE A 3 5.22 28.09 12.29
N ARG A 4 4.84 29.33 12.04
CA ARG A 4 3.44 29.75 11.90
C ARG A 4 2.70 29.06 10.76
N VAL A 5 3.37 28.87 9.61
CA VAL A 5 2.76 28.19 8.43
C VAL A 5 2.54 26.72 8.74
N TRP A 6 3.54 26.06 9.33
CA TRP A 6 3.43 24.67 9.74
C TRP A 6 2.31 24.46 10.78
N TRP A 7 2.23 25.32 11.80
CA TRP A 7 1.16 25.29 12.79
C TRP A 7 -0.22 25.53 12.18
N GLY A 8 -0.32 26.42 11.19
CA GLY A 8 -1.56 26.64 10.44
C GLY A 8 -2.03 25.39 9.68
N HIS A 9 -1.12 24.54 9.19
CA HIS A 9 -1.50 23.25 8.60
C HIS A 9 -2.02 22.28 9.65
N VAL A 10 -1.35 22.19 10.82
CA VAL A 10 -1.76 21.33 11.93
C VAL A 10 -3.15 21.69 12.42
N THR A 11 -3.37 22.95 12.81
CA THR A 11 -4.65 23.39 13.37
C THR A 11 -5.78 23.13 12.40
N ALA A 12 -5.56 23.44 11.13
CA ALA A 12 -6.64 23.41 10.17
C ALA A 12 -6.91 21.99 9.62
N MET A 13 -5.96 21.04 9.75
CA MET A 13 -6.25 19.60 9.63
C MET A 13 -7.11 19.13 10.81
N VAL A 14 -6.72 19.45 12.05
CA VAL A 14 -7.45 19.03 13.26
C VAL A 14 -8.88 19.57 13.25
N THR A 15 -9.07 20.87 12.98
CA THR A 15 -10.42 21.46 12.94
C THR A 15 -11.24 20.90 11.78
N GLY A 16 -10.61 20.63 10.62
CA GLY A 16 -11.27 19.99 9.49
C GLY A 16 -11.75 18.58 9.84
N THR A 17 -10.91 17.77 10.48
CA THR A 17 -11.25 16.42 10.95
C THR A 17 -12.40 16.46 11.94
N VAL A 18 -12.35 17.34 12.95
CA VAL A 18 -13.42 17.46 13.96
C VAL A 18 -14.73 17.92 13.32
N ALA A 19 -14.70 18.89 12.40
CA ALA A 19 -15.89 19.40 11.74
C ALA A 19 -16.59 18.34 10.86
N VAL A 20 -15.81 17.57 10.10
CA VAL A 20 -16.34 16.45 9.30
C VAL A 20 -16.89 15.36 10.20
N LEU A 21 -16.17 15.01 11.27
CA LEU A 21 -16.59 13.99 12.21
C LEU A 21 -17.93 14.37 12.86
N GLY A 22 -18.07 15.61 13.36
CA GLY A 22 -19.32 16.07 13.97
C GLY A 22 -20.55 15.99 13.06
N ARG A 23 -20.37 15.97 11.74
CA ARG A 23 -21.45 15.86 10.75
C ARG A 23 -21.70 14.43 10.26
N LEU A 24 -20.64 13.66 10.06
CA LEU A 24 -20.71 12.33 9.44
C LEU A 24 -20.55 11.17 10.43
N LEU A 25 -20.31 11.43 11.72
CA LEU A 25 -20.10 10.40 12.74
C LEU A 25 -21.13 9.26 12.69
N PRO A 26 -22.46 9.48 12.65
CA PRO A 26 -23.40 8.36 12.68
C PRO A 26 -23.27 7.47 11.44
N THR A 27 -23.09 8.05 10.26
CA THR A 27 -22.93 7.31 9.01
C THR A 27 -21.61 6.55 8.99
N LEU A 28 -20.50 7.19 9.39
CA LEU A 28 -19.19 6.55 9.47
C LEU A 28 -19.17 5.43 10.50
N LEU A 29 -19.85 5.62 11.63
CA LEU A 29 -19.97 4.60 12.67
C LEU A 29 -20.72 3.37 12.15
N ILE A 30 -21.83 3.55 11.42
CA ILE A 30 -22.56 2.41 10.83
C ILE A 30 -21.66 1.64 9.85
N VAL A 31 -20.97 2.34 8.94
CA VAL A 31 -20.08 1.69 7.97
C VAL A 31 -18.93 0.98 8.67
N ALA A 32 -18.31 1.62 9.66
CA ALA A 32 -17.22 1.04 10.45
C ALA A 32 -17.68 -0.19 11.23
N LEU A 33 -18.86 -0.15 11.86
CA LEU A 33 -19.43 -1.28 12.59
C LEU A 33 -19.77 -2.44 11.66
N VAL A 34 -20.35 -2.18 10.48
CA VAL A 34 -20.63 -3.24 9.48
C VAL A 34 -19.33 -3.88 9.01
N GLY A 35 -18.30 -3.08 8.71
CA GLY A 35 -16.98 -3.58 8.34
C GLY A 35 -16.33 -4.39 9.46
N TRP A 36 -16.40 -3.89 10.69
CA TRP A 36 -15.86 -4.55 11.88
C TRP A 36 -16.56 -5.87 12.18
N ILE A 37 -17.90 -5.92 12.15
CA ILE A 37 -18.67 -7.16 12.35
C ILE A 37 -18.31 -8.19 11.28
N GLY A 38 -18.31 -7.79 10.00
CA GLY A 38 -17.98 -8.69 8.90
C GLY A 38 -16.56 -9.25 8.99
N HIS A 39 -15.60 -8.39 9.35
CA HIS A 39 -14.22 -8.79 9.64
C HIS A 39 -14.14 -9.81 10.78
N GLN A 40 -14.76 -9.52 11.92
CA GLN A 40 -14.73 -10.39 13.11
C GLN A 40 -15.41 -11.73 12.87
N VAL A 41 -16.55 -11.76 12.19
CA VAL A 41 -17.25 -13.01 11.84
C VAL A 41 -16.37 -13.90 10.97
N LEU A 42 -15.74 -13.34 9.94
CA LEU A 42 -14.86 -14.09 9.04
C LEU A 42 -13.56 -14.53 9.72
N LEU A 43 -12.99 -13.68 10.58
CA LEU A 43 -11.81 -14.02 11.37
C LEU A 43 -12.12 -15.18 12.32
N ARG A 44 -13.27 -15.15 13.01
CA ARG A 44 -13.70 -16.24 13.89
C ARG A 44 -14.05 -17.50 13.11
N ALA A 45 -14.69 -17.38 11.94
CA ALA A 45 -14.91 -18.50 11.04
C ALA A 45 -13.59 -19.13 10.59
N SER A 46 -12.56 -18.33 10.31
CA SER A 46 -11.23 -18.84 9.93
C SER A 46 -10.60 -19.70 11.03
N ILE A 47 -10.80 -19.36 12.30
CA ILE A 47 -10.34 -20.12 13.47
C ILE A 47 -11.10 -21.45 13.58
N LEU A 48 -12.41 -21.45 13.31
CA LEU A 48 -13.22 -22.67 13.34
C LEU A 48 -12.74 -23.71 12.32
N VAL A 49 -12.34 -23.26 11.14
CA VAL A 49 -11.86 -24.11 10.04
C VAL A 49 -10.33 -24.18 9.96
N ALA A 50 -9.60 -23.79 11.00
CA ALA A 50 -8.13 -23.74 11.00
C ALA A 50 -7.44 -25.07 10.69
N ALA A 51 -8.15 -26.21 10.86
CA ALA A 51 -7.69 -27.52 10.42
C ALA A 51 -7.51 -27.61 8.89
N GLN A 52 -8.28 -26.84 8.12
CA GLN A 52 -8.18 -26.72 6.67
C GLN A 52 -7.41 -25.44 6.32
N THR A 53 -6.07 -25.54 6.24
CA THR A 53 -5.15 -24.40 6.04
C THR A 53 -5.62 -23.44 4.95
N TRP A 54 -5.98 -23.95 3.77
CA TRP A 54 -6.38 -23.11 2.64
C TRP A 54 -7.72 -22.40 2.84
N LEU A 55 -8.70 -23.06 3.46
CA LEU A 55 -9.99 -22.45 3.76
C LEU A 55 -9.85 -21.37 4.84
N ALA A 56 -8.99 -21.59 5.84
CA ALA A 56 -8.69 -20.59 6.86
C ALA A 56 -8.02 -19.34 6.25
N ILE A 57 -7.03 -19.53 5.37
CA ILE A 57 -6.37 -18.45 4.61
C ILE A 57 -7.41 -17.70 3.74
N LEU A 58 -8.35 -18.43 3.11
CA LEU A 58 -9.40 -17.86 2.27
C LEU A 58 -10.34 -16.94 3.08
N LEU A 59 -10.78 -17.41 4.25
CA LEU A 59 -11.62 -16.62 5.15
C LEU A 59 -10.88 -15.43 5.77
N LEU A 60 -9.59 -15.60 6.08
CA LEU A 60 -8.73 -14.52 6.55
C LEU A 60 -8.58 -13.42 5.49
N ALA A 61 -8.33 -13.81 4.23
CA ALA A 61 -8.32 -12.87 3.12
C ALA A 61 -9.67 -12.15 2.97
N ALA A 62 -10.78 -12.86 3.14
CA ALA A 62 -12.13 -12.27 3.08
C ALA A 62 -12.34 -11.24 4.19
N ALA A 63 -11.89 -11.56 5.42
CA ALA A 63 -11.96 -10.66 6.56
C ALA A 63 -11.19 -9.35 6.29
N LEU A 64 -10.00 -9.45 5.69
CA LEU A 64 -9.23 -8.28 5.28
C LEU A 64 -9.95 -7.49 4.19
N VAL A 65 -10.45 -8.13 3.14
CA VAL A 65 -11.20 -7.42 2.08
C VAL A 65 -12.38 -6.64 2.63
N ILE A 66 -13.15 -7.21 3.56
CA ILE A 66 -14.26 -6.48 4.21
C ILE A 66 -13.75 -5.27 4.99
N GLN A 67 -12.67 -5.44 5.77
CA GLN A 67 -12.08 -4.37 6.55
C GLN A 67 -11.60 -3.22 5.63
N LEU A 68 -10.80 -3.52 4.61
CA LEU A 68 -10.31 -2.52 3.67
C LEU A 68 -11.46 -1.89 2.86
N GLY A 69 -12.44 -2.69 2.43
CA GLY A 69 -13.63 -2.21 1.74
C GLY A 69 -14.41 -1.19 2.58
N SER A 70 -14.53 -1.41 3.90
CA SER A 70 -15.16 -0.44 4.80
C SER A 70 -14.39 0.88 4.87
N ILE A 71 -13.04 0.83 4.89
CA ILE A 71 -12.19 2.02 4.86
C ILE A 71 -12.38 2.80 3.55
N VAL A 72 -12.41 2.09 2.41
CA VAL A 72 -12.65 2.71 1.09
C VAL A 72 -14.01 3.40 1.04
N VAL A 73 -15.06 2.75 1.55
CA VAL A 73 -16.42 3.31 1.60
C VAL A 73 -16.45 4.56 2.49
N MET A 74 -15.83 4.51 3.68
CA MET A 74 -15.73 5.67 4.57
C MET A 74 -15.00 6.83 3.90
N LEU A 75 -13.83 6.58 3.29
CA LEU A 75 -13.09 7.60 2.55
C LEU A 75 -13.97 8.22 1.47
N ARG A 76 -14.68 7.42 0.68
CA ARG A 76 -15.57 7.93 -0.38
C ARG A 76 -16.68 8.84 0.17
N ILE A 77 -17.35 8.43 1.24
CA ILE A 77 -18.40 9.24 1.88
C ILE A 77 -17.82 10.59 2.34
N ILE A 78 -16.64 10.59 2.96
CA ILE A 78 -15.98 11.81 3.42
C ILE A 78 -15.57 12.69 2.23
N GLY A 79 -14.96 12.12 1.19
CA GLY A 79 -14.54 12.84 -0.01
C GLY A 79 -15.70 13.50 -0.75
N GLN A 80 -16.86 12.84 -0.80
CA GLN A 80 -18.09 13.42 -1.35
C GLN A 80 -18.58 14.61 -0.53
N HIS A 81 -18.55 14.52 0.81
CA HIS A 81 -18.92 15.62 1.69
C HIS A 81 -17.95 16.82 1.59
N LEU A 82 -16.65 16.54 1.48
CA LEU A 82 -15.61 17.55 1.29
C LEU A 82 -15.64 18.19 -0.10
N GLY A 83 -16.42 17.65 -1.03
CA GLY A 83 -16.52 18.18 -2.39
C GLY A 83 -15.22 18.02 -3.19
N VAL A 84 -14.41 17.01 -2.88
CA VAL A 84 -13.15 16.72 -3.58
C VAL A 84 -13.34 16.65 -5.10
N GLU A 85 -14.49 16.11 -5.54
CA GLU A 85 -14.87 16.02 -6.96
C GLU A 85 -15.07 17.39 -7.63
N ARG A 86 -15.42 18.44 -6.87
CA ARG A 86 -15.59 19.81 -7.40
C ARG A 86 -14.27 20.57 -7.49
N ILE A 87 -13.25 20.13 -6.76
CA ILE A 87 -11.92 20.76 -6.74
C ILE A 87 -11.12 20.34 -7.97
N ILE A 88 -11.35 19.12 -8.48
CA ILE A 88 -10.75 18.58 -9.69
C ILE A 88 -11.54 19.09 -10.91
N PRO A 89 -10.96 19.97 -11.72
CA PRO A 89 -11.66 20.47 -12.88
C PRO A 89 -11.47 19.48 -14.05
N TRP A 90 -12.51 19.33 -14.89
CA TRP A 90 -12.55 18.71 -16.24
C TRP A 90 -12.38 17.18 -16.43
N GLN A 91 -13.53 16.49 -16.63
CA GLN A 91 -13.80 15.48 -17.68
C GLN A 91 -15.30 15.07 -17.73
N ALA A 92 -16.14 15.57 -16.83
CA ALA A 92 -17.54 15.15 -16.68
C ALA A 92 -18.56 15.87 -17.60
N ALA A 93 -18.25 16.04 -18.89
CA ALA A 93 -19.32 16.33 -19.86
C ALA A 93 -19.95 15.03 -20.40
N ASP A 94 -19.20 13.92 -20.48
CA ASP A 94 -19.69 12.68 -21.11
C ASP A 94 -19.45 11.36 -20.32
N GLU A 95 -18.66 11.35 -19.25
CA GLU A 95 -18.41 10.13 -18.48
C GLU A 95 -19.22 10.06 -17.17
N SER A 96 -20.04 9.01 -17.06
CA SER A 96 -20.77 8.69 -15.82
C SER A 96 -19.79 8.49 -14.65
N PRO A 97 -20.09 9.00 -13.44
CA PRO A 97 -19.21 8.84 -12.30
C PRO A 97 -18.96 7.35 -11.99
N PRO A 98 -17.70 6.93 -11.72
CA PRO A 98 -17.38 5.54 -11.45
C PRO A 98 -18.11 5.03 -10.20
N ARG A 99 -18.67 3.82 -10.29
CA ARG A 99 -19.48 3.23 -9.22
C ARG A 99 -18.60 2.83 -8.03
N VAL A 100 -19.22 2.65 -6.86
CA VAL A 100 -18.51 2.27 -5.61
C VAL A 100 -17.76 0.95 -5.78
N THR A 101 -18.39 -0.02 -6.43
CA THR A 101 -17.79 -1.33 -6.70
C THR A 101 -16.55 -1.25 -7.57
N ASP A 102 -16.56 -0.36 -8.58
CA ASP A 102 -15.47 -0.26 -9.55
C ASP A 102 -14.25 0.41 -8.90
N VAL A 103 -14.51 1.44 -8.08
CA VAL A 103 -13.47 2.07 -7.26
C VAL A 103 -12.91 1.08 -6.24
N ILE A 104 -13.76 0.31 -5.54
CA ILE A 104 -13.29 -0.71 -4.61
C ILE A 104 -12.42 -1.73 -5.34
N ALA A 105 -12.87 -2.30 -6.46
CA ALA A 105 -12.12 -3.29 -7.21
C ALA A 105 -10.76 -2.76 -7.69
N GLN A 106 -10.71 -1.52 -8.19
CA GLN A 106 -9.48 -0.89 -8.68
C GLN A 106 -8.51 -0.49 -7.56
N THR A 107 -9.01 -0.14 -6.39
CA THR A 107 -8.20 0.41 -5.29
C THR A 107 -7.82 -0.64 -4.24
N LEU A 108 -8.59 -1.72 -4.11
CA LEU A 108 -8.36 -2.75 -3.10
C LEU A 108 -6.99 -3.41 -3.28
N LEU A 109 -6.55 -3.62 -4.51
CA LEU A 109 -5.28 -4.28 -4.78
C LEU A 109 -4.08 -3.45 -4.30
N PRO A 110 -3.89 -2.20 -4.75
CA PRO A 110 -2.79 -1.38 -4.24
C PRO A 110 -2.87 -1.16 -2.73
N PHE A 111 -4.09 -1.02 -2.20
CA PHE A 111 -4.35 -0.89 -0.77
C PHE A 111 -3.86 -2.12 0.00
N LEU A 112 -4.17 -3.31 -0.49
CA LEU A 112 -3.77 -4.55 0.15
C LEU A 112 -2.26 -4.80 0.06
N GLY A 113 -1.63 -4.46 -1.07
CA GLY A 113 -0.17 -4.52 -1.18
C GLY A 113 0.52 -3.64 -0.13
N ILE A 114 -0.01 -2.44 0.08
CA ILE A 114 0.46 -1.50 1.12
C ILE A 114 0.17 -2.04 2.54
N TYR A 115 -1.01 -2.61 2.76
CA TYR A 115 -1.41 -3.22 4.03
C TYR A 115 -0.52 -4.43 4.39
N ALA A 116 -0.14 -5.23 3.39
CA ALA A 116 0.79 -6.34 3.51
C ALA A 116 2.22 -5.85 3.81
N ALA A 117 2.69 -4.79 3.15
CA ALA A 117 4.03 -4.24 3.34
C ALA A 117 4.29 -3.75 4.78
N PHE A 118 3.27 -3.29 5.49
CA PHE A 118 3.37 -2.87 6.90
C PHE A 118 3.08 -3.97 7.92
N GLY A 119 2.91 -5.22 7.49
CA GLY A 119 2.78 -6.36 8.38
C GLY A 119 1.39 -6.54 9.01
N ALA A 120 0.38 -5.74 8.65
CA ALA A 120 -0.96 -5.85 9.21
C ALA A 120 -1.66 -7.18 8.83
N VAL A 121 -1.33 -7.72 7.65
CA VAL A 121 -1.73 -9.09 7.25
C VAL A 121 -1.10 -10.14 8.17
N THR A 122 0.19 -10.00 8.48
CA THR A 122 0.94 -10.89 9.38
C THR A 122 0.39 -10.81 10.80
N GLU A 123 0.05 -9.62 11.28
CA GLU A 123 -0.59 -9.41 12.59
C GLU A 123 -1.93 -10.13 12.67
N THR A 124 -2.77 -9.99 11.65
CA THR A 124 -4.08 -10.67 11.60
C THR A 124 -3.91 -12.19 11.55
N ALA A 125 -2.94 -12.68 10.77
CA ALA A 125 -2.59 -14.10 10.72
C ALA A 125 -2.10 -14.62 12.09
N ASN A 126 -1.27 -13.83 12.79
CA ASN A 126 -0.78 -14.15 14.13
C ASN A 126 -1.91 -14.20 15.16
N LYS A 127 -2.92 -13.34 15.07
CA LYS A 127 -4.14 -13.44 15.90
C LYS A 127 -4.85 -14.78 15.71
N VAL A 128 -5.05 -15.22 14.46
CA VAL A 128 -5.63 -16.53 14.16
C VAL A 128 -4.79 -17.66 14.75
N ILE A 129 -3.46 -17.61 14.57
CA ILE A 129 -2.54 -18.61 15.12
C ILE A 129 -2.65 -18.67 16.65
N GLY A 130 -2.56 -17.52 17.33
CA GLY A 130 -2.67 -17.45 18.79
C GLY A 130 -4.00 -17.99 19.31
N PHE A 131 -5.12 -17.62 18.69
CA PHE A 131 -6.44 -18.11 19.09
C PHE A 131 -6.64 -19.60 18.85
N THR A 132 -6.10 -20.13 17.74
CA THR A 132 -6.14 -21.58 17.50
C THR A 132 -5.29 -22.36 18.49
N MET A 133 -4.13 -21.84 18.89
CA MET A 133 -3.26 -22.46 19.89
C MET A 133 -3.96 -22.56 21.26
N VAL A 134 -4.66 -21.50 21.68
CA VAL A 134 -5.44 -21.50 22.94
C VAL A 134 -6.61 -22.46 22.88
N ARG A 135 -7.29 -22.59 21.72
CA ARG A 135 -8.46 -23.46 21.57
C ARG A 135 -8.09 -24.95 21.50
N ASP A 136 -7.15 -25.29 20.63
CA ASP A 136 -6.87 -26.67 20.24
C ASP A 136 -5.62 -27.25 20.94
N GLY A 137 -4.86 -26.42 21.67
CA GLY A 137 -3.66 -26.84 22.43
C GLY A 137 -2.51 -27.37 21.56
N ARG A 138 -2.58 -27.17 20.24
CA ARG A 138 -1.61 -27.65 19.24
C ARG A 138 -1.16 -26.47 18.38
N GLU A 139 0.14 -26.42 18.04
CA GLU A 139 0.59 -25.61 16.92
C GLU A 139 -0.13 -26.10 15.65
N THR A 140 -1.02 -25.28 15.11
CA THR A 140 -1.96 -25.73 14.07
C THR A 140 -1.29 -26.04 12.73
N ALA A 141 -2.02 -26.85 11.95
CA ALA A 141 -1.75 -27.15 10.52
C ALA A 141 -1.54 -25.90 9.64
N PHE A 142 -1.98 -24.73 10.12
CA PHE A 142 -1.83 -23.44 9.44
C PHE A 142 -0.37 -23.12 9.13
N LEU A 143 0.55 -23.27 10.09
CA LEU A 143 1.97 -22.99 9.89
C LEU A 143 2.74 -24.22 9.38
N THR A 144 2.38 -25.43 9.79
CA THR A 144 3.06 -26.65 9.33
C THR A 144 2.76 -26.99 7.86
N GLY A 145 1.56 -26.65 7.36
CA GLY A 145 1.18 -26.86 5.96
C GLY A 145 2.00 -26.03 4.96
N MET A 146 2.45 -24.83 5.36
CA MET A 146 3.20 -23.91 4.51
C MET A 146 4.72 -23.92 4.78
N ASN A 147 5.24 -24.85 5.59
CA ASN A 147 6.67 -24.85 5.94
C ASN A 147 7.46 -25.60 4.85
N PRO A 148 8.42 -24.97 4.14
CA PRO A 148 9.20 -25.61 3.08
C PRO A 148 10.28 -26.52 3.68
N THR A 149 9.87 -27.62 4.32
CA THR A 149 10.80 -28.61 4.90
C THR A 149 11.25 -29.68 3.90
N SER A 150 10.50 -29.87 2.80
CA SER A 150 10.80 -30.82 1.74
C SER A 150 10.53 -30.23 0.35
N LEU A 151 11.20 -30.77 -0.67
CA LEU A 151 11.00 -30.37 -2.08
C LEU A 151 9.55 -30.54 -2.53
N GLU A 152 8.87 -31.59 -2.07
CA GLU A 152 7.44 -31.83 -2.33
C GLU A 152 6.57 -30.70 -1.78
N ARG A 153 6.82 -30.24 -0.55
CA ARG A 153 6.07 -29.12 0.05
C ARG A 153 6.34 -27.80 -0.65
N ILE A 154 7.57 -27.58 -1.10
CA ILE A 154 7.93 -26.41 -1.92
C ILE A 154 7.14 -26.43 -3.23
N LEU A 155 7.11 -27.57 -3.92
CA LEU A 155 6.35 -27.73 -5.17
C LEU A 155 4.84 -27.59 -4.94
N LEU A 156 4.31 -28.07 -3.82
CA LEU A 156 2.92 -27.89 -3.43
C LEU A 156 2.59 -26.40 -3.22
N VAL A 157 3.40 -25.68 -2.44
CA VAL A 157 3.20 -24.23 -2.19
C VAL A 157 3.34 -23.45 -3.49
N ALA A 158 4.37 -23.72 -4.30
CA ALA A 158 4.57 -23.09 -5.60
C ALA A 158 3.42 -23.41 -6.57
N GLY A 159 2.95 -24.66 -6.60
CA GLY A 159 1.82 -25.10 -7.42
C GLY A 159 0.52 -24.41 -7.01
N ILE A 160 0.31 -24.16 -5.71
CA ILE A 160 -0.86 -23.43 -5.23
C ILE A 160 -0.74 -21.94 -5.55
N ILE A 161 0.42 -21.32 -5.34
CA ILE A 161 0.66 -19.93 -5.77
C ILE A 161 0.38 -19.78 -7.28
N ALA A 162 0.88 -20.71 -8.10
CA ALA A 162 0.63 -20.73 -9.54
C ALA A 162 -0.86 -20.94 -9.86
N SER A 163 -1.53 -21.87 -9.17
CA SER A 163 -2.96 -22.14 -9.36
C SER A 163 -3.82 -20.93 -9.01
N VAL A 164 -3.53 -20.27 -7.89
CA VAL A 164 -4.20 -19.03 -7.46
C VAL A 164 -3.93 -17.91 -8.46
N TYR A 165 -2.71 -17.78 -8.96
CA TYR A 165 -2.35 -16.82 -10.00
C TYR A 165 -3.17 -17.03 -11.27
N VAL A 166 -3.33 -18.28 -11.72
CA VAL A 166 -4.13 -18.62 -12.91
C VAL A 166 -5.61 -18.29 -12.68
N VAL A 167 -6.16 -18.65 -11.52
CA VAL A 167 -7.55 -18.31 -11.16
C VAL A 167 -7.75 -16.80 -11.14
N ARG A 168 -6.84 -16.06 -10.49
CA ARG A 168 -6.83 -14.59 -10.43
C ARG A 168 -6.83 -13.99 -11.84
N ARG A 169 -5.90 -14.42 -12.70
CA ARG A 169 -5.81 -13.92 -14.09
C ARG A 169 -7.04 -14.28 -14.91
N GLY A 170 -7.62 -15.46 -14.70
CA GLY A 170 -8.87 -15.87 -15.33
C GLY A 170 -10.05 -14.97 -14.94
N LEU A 171 -10.15 -14.60 -13.66
CA LEU A 171 -11.17 -13.68 -13.15
C LEU A 171 -11.00 -12.26 -13.71
N ASP A 172 -9.77 -11.76 -13.79
CA ASP A 172 -9.47 -10.44 -14.41
C ASP A 172 -9.88 -10.42 -15.89
N LEU A 173 -9.54 -11.47 -16.65
CA LEU A 173 -9.92 -11.59 -18.07
C LEU A 173 -11.44 -11.72 -18.25
N ALA A 174 -12.11 -12.47 -17.38
CA ALA A 174 -13.55 -12.62 -17.40
C ALA A 174 -14.24 -11.28 -17.08
N TYR A 175 -13.74 -10.54 -16.09
CA TYR A 175 -14.26 -9.22 -15.75
C TYR A 175 -14.09 -8.24 -16.92
N GLY A 176 -12.92 -8.21 -17.56
CA GLY A 176 -12.66 -7.35 -18.72
C GLY A 176 -13.57 -7.65 -19.92
N ARG A 177 -14.04 -8.89 -20.07
CA ARG A 177 -14.96 -9.28 -21.15
C ARG A 177 -16.43 -9.09 -20.81
N THR A 178 -16.83 -9.39 -19.57
CA THR A 178 -18.26 -9.42 -19.20
C THR A 178 -18.72 -8.13 -18.52
N GLY A 179 -17.81 -7.37 -17.89
CA GLY A 179 -18.15 -6.21 -17.06
C GLY A 179 -19.04 -6.55 -15.85
N TRP A 180 -19.16 -7.84 -15.49
CA TRP A 180 -20.10 -8.30 -14.48
C TRP A 180 -19.55 -8.07 -13.08
N ARG A 181 -20.31 -7.35 -12.26
CA ARG A 181 -19.89 -6.86 -10.93
C ARG A 181 -19.39 -7.96 -9.98
N PRO A 182 -20.07 -9.11 -9.84
CA PRO A 182 -19.61 -10.17 -8.96
C PRO A 182 -18.24 -10.72 -9.35
N ILE A 183 -17.91 -10.73 -10.64
CA ILE A 183 -16.59 -11.17 -11.12
C ILE A 183 -15.51 -10.19 -10.68
N GLY A 184 -15.75 -8.87 -10.76
CA GLY A 184 -14.78 -7.86 -10.28
C GLY A 184 -14.52 -7.97 -8.78
N LEU A 185 -15.56 -8.20 -7.98
CA LEU A 185 -15.41 -8.46 -6.55
C LEU A 185 -14.67 -9.78 -6.27
N ALA A 186 -14.99 -10.84 -7.04
CA ALA A 186 -14.30 -12.12 -6.94
C ALA A 186 -12.82 -12.01 -7.35
N ALA A 187 -12.49 -11.20 -8.36
CA ALA A 187 -11.11 -10.91 -8.77
C ALA A 187 -10.34 -10.19 -7.66
N ALA A 188 -10.93 -9.14 -7.09
CA ALA A 188 -10.35 -8.40 -5.97
C ALA A 188 -10.14 -9.30 -4.73
N PHE A 189 -11.08 -10.23 -4.49
CA PHE A 189 -10.96 -11.23 -3.44
C PHE A 189 -9.87 -12.28 -3.73
N ALA A 190 -9.79 -12.80 -4.95
CA ALA A 190 -8.75 -13.74 -5.37
C ALA A 190 -7.36 -13.11 -5.33
N GLU A 191 -7.25 -11.83 -5.70
CA GLU A 191 -6.05 -11.02 -5.53
C GLU A 191 -5.67 -10.90 -4.04
N ALA A 192 -6.66 -10.72 -3.16
CA ALA A 192 -6.37 -10.63 -1.74
C ALA A 192 -5.86 -11.92 -1.12
N PHE A 193 -6.47 -13.03 -1.53
CA PHE A 193 -6.00 -14.36 -1.20
C PHE A 193 -4.59 -14.61 -1.73
N PHE A 194 -4.32 -14.25 -2.98
CA PHE A 194 -3.02 -14.36 -3.62
C PHE A 194 -1.92 -13.62 -2.85
N LEU A 195 -2.16 -12.34 -2.50
CA LEU A 195 -1.20 -11.54 -1.74
C LEU A 195 -0.94 -12.13 -0.35
N LEU A 196 -1.96 -12.68 0.31
CA LEU A 196 -1.80 -13.31 1.61
C LEU A 196 -0.98 -14.60 1.53
N VAL A 197 -1.24 -15.43 0.52
CA VAL A 197 -0.45 -16.66 0.25
C VAL A 197 1.01 -16.30 -0.10
N ILE A 198 1.23 -15.26 -0.91
CA ILE A 198 2.58 -14.77 -1.22
C ILE A 198 3.26 -14.21 0.02
N LEU A 199 2.58 -13.45 0.87
CA LEU A 199 3.23 -12.87 2.04
C LEU A 199 3.66 -13.96 3.03
N ILE A 200 2.75 -14.89 3.33
CA ILE A 200 3.01 -15.96 4.31
C ILE A 200 3.95 -17.04 3.73
N GLY A 201 3.71 -17.47 2.49
CA GLY A 201 4.55 -18.47 1.81
C GLY A 201 5.86 -17.89 1.29
N GLY A 202 5.83 -16.69 0.73
CA GLY A 202 6.97 -15.99 0.14
C GLY A 202 8.01 -15.58 1.18
N SER A 203 7.62 -15.07 2.36
CA SER A 203 8.58 -14.79 3.44
C SER A 203 9.39 -16.03 3.84
N ARG A 204 8.75 -17.20 3.85
CA ARG A 204 9.40 -18.49 4.13
C ARG A 204 10.27 -18.98 2.99
N LEU A 205 9.83 -18.78 1.74
CA LEU A 205 10.63 -19.06 0.55
C LEU A 205 11.86 -18.15 0.48
N ILE A 206 11.73 -16.88 0.84
CA ILE A 206 12.83 -15.90 0.92
C ILE A 206 13.78 -16.30 2.05
N PHE A 207 13.26 -16.67 3.23
CA PHE A 207 14.10 -17.15 4.32
C PHE A 207 14.89 -18.40 3.91
N TRP A 208 14.20 -19.39 3.32
CA TRP A 208 14.82 -20.58 2.77
C TRP A 208 15.87 -20.24 1.69
N ALA A 209 15.54 -19.37 0.73
CA ALA A 209 16.45 -18.96 -0.32
C ALA A 209 17.67 -18.22 0.24
N SER A 210 17.47 -17.27 1.17
CA SER A 210 18.56 -16.54 1.84
C SER A 210 19.51 -17.47 2.57
N SER A 211 18.98 -18.50 3.26
CA SER A 211 19.80 -19.52 3.91
C SER A 211 20.69 -20.31 2.93
N ARG A 212 20.26 -20.43 1.67
CA ARG A 212 21.04 -21.07 0.59
C ARG A 212 21.97 -20.10 -0.10
N ILE A 213 21.61 -18.82 -0.19
CA ILE A 213 22.49 -17.77 -0.72
C ILE A 213 23.73 -17.68 0.15
N HIS A 214 23.64 -17.81 1.48
CA HIS A 214 24.81 -17.89 2.39
C HIS A 214 25.84 -18.99 2.03
N VAL A 215 25.48 -19.96 1.18
CA VAL A 215 26.39 -21.02 0.69
C VAL A 215 27.12 -20.59 -0.60
N LEU A 216 26.74 -19.47 -1.22
CA LEU A 216 27.37 -18.95 -2.43
C LEU A 216 28.75 -18.36 -2.14
N GLN A 217 29.69 -18.62 -3.05
CA GLN A 217 31.08 -18.15 -2.97
C GLN A 217 31.22 -16.62 -2.88
N VAL A 218 30.21 -15.88 -3.34
CA VAL A 218 30.16 -14.41 -3.21
C VAL A 218 30.13 -13.97 -1.74
N TRP A 219 29.44 -14.68 -0.86
CA TRP A 219 29.47 -14.34 0.57
C TRP A 219 30.82 -14.60 1.20
N ALA A 220 31.51 -15.67 0.79
CA ALA A 220 32.87 -15.92 1.24
C ALA A 220 33.84 -14.80 0.83
N TRP A 221 33.65 -14.18 -0.35
CA TRP A 221 34.44 -13.01 -0.76
C TRP A 221 34.12 -11.77 0.05
N ILE A 222 32.84 -11.53 0.36
CA ILE A 222 32.40 -10.43 1.21
C ILE A 222 32.95 -10.60 2.64
N GLU A 223 32.85 -11.80 3.22
CA GLU A 223 33.41 -12.13 4.52
C GLU A 223 34.93 -11.96 4.54
N TYR A 224 35.63 -12.40 3.49
CA TYR A 224 37.07 -12.22 3.37
C TYR A 224 37.46 -10.73 3.29
N ALA A 225 36.75 -9.93 2.48
CA ALA A 225 36.95 -8.49 2.39
C ALA A 225 36.64 -7.79 3.73
N TRP A 226 35.59 -8.22 4.42
CA TRP A 226 35.22 -7.74 5.75
C TRP A 226 36.30 -8.03 6.79
N HIS A 227 36.84 -9.25 6.82
CA HIS A 227 37.94 -9.61 7.72
C HIS A 227 39.21 -8.80 7.41
N GLY A 228 39.50 -8.54 6.13
CA GLY A 228 40.60 -7.66 5.73
C GLY A 228 40.44 -6.23 6.24
N LEU A 229 39.22 -5.67 6.16
CA LEU A 229 38.91 -4.36 6.74
C LEU A 229 39.06 -4.35 8.25
N VAL A 230 38.52 -5.35 8.95
CA VAL A 230 38.65 -5.48 10.41
C VAL A 230 40.12 -5.53 10.82
N ALA A 231 40.96 -6.31 10.12
CA ALA A 231 42.39 -6.38 10.39
C ALA A 231 43.12 -5.05 10.14
N ALA A 232 42.75 -4.30 9.10
CA ALA A 232 43.32 -2.98 8.84
C ALA A 232 42.95 -1.94 9.92
N PHE A 233 41.71 -1.93 10.39
CA PHE A 233 41.24 -1.01 11.43
C PHE A 233 41.71 -1.40 12.84
N ALA A 234 41.98 -2.67 13.09
CA ALA A 234 42.61 -3.13 14.33
C ALA A 234 44.00 -2.48 14.55
N GLN A 235 44.74 -2.19 13.48
CA GLN A 235 46.03 -1.48 13.55
C GLN A 235 45.88 -0.04 14.05
N LEU A 236 44.68 0.54 13.92
CA LEU A 236 44.33 1.89 14.39
C LEU A 236 43.68 1.87 15.79
N ALA A 237 43.67 0.72 16.48
CA ALA A 237 42.97 0.49 17.75
C ALA A 237 41.45 0.81 17.70
N ILE A 238 40.83 0.69 16.51
CA ILE A 238 39.40 0.87 16.31
C ILE A 238 38.75 -0.51 16.21
N ASP A 239 37.83 -0.81 17.15
CA ASP A 239 36.98 -2.01 17.07
C ASP A 239 35.86 -1.79 16.05
N LEU A 240 36.21 -2.00 14.78
CA LEU A 240 35.29 -1.85 13.64
C LEU A 240 34.06 -2.78 13.75
N PRO A 241 34.19 -4.06 14.12
CA PRO A 241 33.02 -4.92 14.36
C PRO A 241 32.05 -4.35 15.39
N ALA A 242 32.53 -3.93 16.56
CA ALA A 242 31.66 -3.38 17.60
C ALA A 242 30.98 -2.07 17.15
N ALA A 243 31.71 -1.21 16.43
CA ALA A 243 31.18 0.04 15.90
C ALA A 243 30.11 -0.21 14.82
N VAL A 244 30.36 -1.12 13.88
CA VAL A 244 29.40 -1.47 12.84
C VAL A 244 28.20 -2.20 13.41
N ASP A 245 28.37 -3.11 14.37
CA ASP A 245 27.24 -3.75 15.06
C ASP A 245 26.42 -2.75 15.88
N ALA A 246 27.05 -1.75 16.49
CA ALA A 246 26.35 -0.68 17.20
C ALA A 246 25.54 0.20 16.24
N VAL A 247 26.14 0.63 15.12
CA VAL A 247 25.47 1.45 14.11
C VAL A 247 24.37 0.64 13.41
N ALA A 248 24.66 -0.59 13.00
CA ALA A 248 23.69 -1.47 12.35
C ALA A 248 22.52 -1.77 13.28
N ARG A 249 22.77 -2.07 14.57
CA ARG A 249 21.69 -2.23 15.55
C ARG A 249 20.90 -0.94 15.73
N PHE A 250 21.54 0.22 15.94
CA PHE A 250 20.85 1.49 16.10
C PHE A 250 19.99 1.84 14.87
N VAL A 251 20.53 1.64 13.67
CA VAL A 251 19.79 1.83 12.42
C VAL A 251 18.64 0.85 12.32
N ALA A 252 18.85 -0.45 12.58
CA ALA A 252 17.84 -1.48 12.42
C ALA A 252 16.73 -1.43 13.51
N THR A 253 17.04 -1.05 14.74
CA THR A 253 16.08 -1.08 15.87
C THR A 253 15.46 0.28 16.17
N VAL A 254 16.11 1.39 15.83
CA VAL A 254 15.62 2.74 16.13
C VAL A 254 15.29 3.50 14.85
N VAL A 255 16.29 3.75 14.00
CA VAL A 255 16.12 4.66 12.85
C VAL A 255 15.15 4.09 11.82
N TRP A 256 15.33 2.83 11.43
CA TRP A 256 14.54 2.18 10.40
C TRP A 256 13.08 2.02 10.81
N PRO A 257 12.75 1.49 12.01
CA PRO A 257 11.36 1.43 12.46
C PRO A 257 10.76 2.82 12.62
N MET A 258 11.50 3.81 13.14
CA MET A 258 11.00 5.18 13.25
C MET A 258 10.69 5.76 11.86
N LEU A 259 11.57 5.60 10.88
CA LEU A 259 11.36 6.10 9.53
C LEU A 259 10.16 5.41 8.86
N VAL A 260 10.10 4.08 8.92
CA VAL A 260 9.05 3.30 8.24
C VAL A 260 7.70 3.55 8.90
N ILE A 261 7.63 3.44 10.22
CA ILE A 261 6.38 3.46 10.96
C ILE A 261 5.90 4.90 11.21
N ALA A 262 6.80 5.82 11.59
CA ALA A 262 6.40 7.19 11.91
C ALA A 262 6.31 8.08 10.67
N MET A 263 7.01 7.80 9.57
CA MET A 263 6.99 8.64 8.36
C MET A 263 6.39 7.94 7.14
N ALA A 264 6.94 6.79 6.73
CA ALA A 264 6.55 6.15 5.48
C ALA A 264 5.10 5.66 5.53
N GLN A 265 4.68 5.04 6.64
CA GLN A 265 3.32 4.55 6.84
C GLN A 265 2.26 5.64 6.69
N PRO A 266 2.29 6.76 7.45
CA PRO A 266 1.33 7.85 7.25
C PRO A 266 1.27 8.35 5.80
N VAL A 267 2.43 8.56 5.18
CA VAL A 267 2.52 9.11 3.82
C VAL A 267 1.93 8.13 2.80
N LEU A 268 2.16 6.83 2.98
CA LEU A 268 1.63 5.80 2.10
C LEU A 268 0.11 5.65 2.28
N TRP A 269 -0.39 5.76 3.51
CA TRP A 269 -1.83 5.87 3.78
C TRP A 269 -2.47 7.08 3.11
N LEU A 270 -1.78 8.22 3.07
CA LEU A 270 -2.25 9.41 2.36
C LEU A 270 -2.26 9.19 0.84
N ALA A 271 -1.24 8.52 0.29
CA ALA A 271 -1.19 8.14 -1.13
C ALA A 271 -2.33 7.19 -1.52
N VAL A 272 -2.71 6.30 -0.61
CA VAL A 272 -3.87 5.42 -0.78
C VAL A 272 -5.18 6.22 -0.77
N ALA A 273 -5.35 7.15 0.16
CA ALA A 273 -6.50 8.04 0.15
C ALA A 273 -6.57 8.83 -1.17
N ALA A 274 -5.42 9.35 -1.62
CA ALA A 274 -5.29 10.00 -2.92
C ALA A 274 -5.69 9.10 -4.08
N LEU A 275 -5.29 7.82 -4.08
CA LEU A 275 -5.68 6.85 -5.11
C LEU A 275 -7.20 6.61 -5.12
N ILE A 276 -7.82 6.43 -3.95
CA ILE A 276 -9.26 6.17 -3.82
C ILE A 276 -10.08 7.36 -4.33
N HIS A 277 -9.62 8.57 -4.06
CA HIS A 277 -10.21 9.79 -4.60
C HIS A 277 -9.75 10.10 -6.03
N GLY A 278 -8.71 9.42 -6.51
CA GLY A 278 -7.83 9.86 -7.59
C GLY A 278 -7.82 9.00 -8.84
N SER A 279 -8.80 8.12 -9.05
CA SER A 279 -9.11 7.66 -10.41
C SER A 279 -9.35 8.84 -11.39
N LYS A 280 -9.58 10.05 -10.87
CA LYS A 280 -9.64 11.32 -11.62
C LYS A 280 -8.39 12.21 -11.51
N VAL A 281 -7.40 11.87 -10.67
CA VAL A 281 -6.20 12.69 -10.38
C VAL A 281 -5.01 12.34 -11.28
N LEU A 282 -4.99 11.16 -11.92
CA LEU A 282 -4.03 10.86 -12.99
C LEU A 282 -4.07 11.91 -14.12
N SER A 283 -5.25 12.46 -14.43
CA SER A 283 -5.41 13.56 -15.38
C SER A 283 -4.76 14.88 -14.93
N LEU A 284 -4.52 15.07 -13.62
CA LEU A 284 -3.87 16.30 -13.11
C LEU A 284 -2.37 16.34 -13.40
N ALA A 285 -1.72 15.16 -13.45
CA ALA A 285 -0.33 15.05 -13.90
C ALA A 285 -0.20 15.36 -15.41
N GLU A 286 -1.21 14.99 -16.21
CA GLU A 286 -1.34 15.34 -17.63
C GLU A 286 -1.69 16.83 -17.83
N LEU A 287 -2.53 17.41 -16.97
CA LEU A 287 -2.86 18.84 -16.95
C LEU A 287 -1.62 19.72 -16.72
N TRP A 288 -0.69 19.26 -15.87
CA TRP A 288 0.58 19.95 -15.65
C TRP A 288 1.54 19.83 -16.84
N GLN A 289 1.51 18.71 -17.58
CA GLN A 289 2.26 18.58 -18.85
C GLN A 289 1.75 19.54 -19.92
N ARG A 290 0.46 19.90 -19.91
CA ARG A 290 -0.11 20.92 -20.81
C ARG A 290 0.33 22.36 -20.50
N GLY A 291 0.82 22.65 -19.30
CA GLY A 291 1.24 23.99 -18.88
C GLY A 291 2.72 24.32 -19.12
N GLN A 292 3.50 23.38 -19.67
CA GLN A 292 4.88 23.62 -20.10
C GLN A 292 4.90 23.70 -21.63
N PRO A 293 5.46 24.75 -22.26
CA PRO A 293 5.69 24.73 -23.70
C PRO A 293 6.71 23.61 -23.98
N LEU A 294 6.22 22.46 -24.43
CA LEU A 294 7.08 21.40 -24.92
C LEU A 294 7.72 21.90 -26.23
N PRO A 295 9.05 21.82 -26.39
CA PRO A 295 9.61 21.82 -27.73
C PRO A 295 9.02 20.61 -28.49
N PRO A 296 8.75 20.73 -29.80
CA PRO A 296 8.14 19.66 -30.58
C PRO A 296 9.08 18.45 -30.52
N ARG A 297 8.69 17.41 -29.76
CA ARG A 297 9.36 16.12 -29.80
C ARG A 297 8.44 15.12 -30.50
N PRO A 298 8.96 14.42 -31.53
CA PRO A 298 8.16 13.53 -32.35
C PRO A 298 7.87 12.22 -31.62
N ASP A 299 6.59 11.83 -31.56
CA ASP A 299 6.07 10.53 -31.98
C ASP A 299 6.79 9.25 -31.52
N LEU A 300 7.22 9.17 -30.26
CA LEU A 300 7.71 7.90 -29.68
C LEU A 300 6.60 6.86 -29.46
N VAL A 301 5.37 7.29 -29.19
CA VAL A 301 4.20 6.40 -29.05
C VAL A 301 3.73 5.90 -30.41
N LEU A 302 3.79 6.76 -31.44
CA LEU A 302 3.48 6.37 -32.81
C LEU A 302 4.56 5.43 -33.38
N ARG A 303 5.84 5.59 -33.00
CA ARG A 303 6.90 4.62 -33.35
C ARG A 303 6.71 3.26 -32.70
N ALA A 304 6.20 3.20 -31.46
CA ALA A 304 5.89 1.92 -30.81
C ALA A 304 4.65 1.23 -31.42
N TYR A 305 3.65 2.01 -31.83
CA TYR A 305 2.46 1.49 -32.52
C TYR A 305 2.74 1.09 -33.98
N LEU A 306 3.61 1.83 -34.69
CA LEU A 306 4.04 1.51 -36.06
C LEU A 306 5.13 0.43 -36.10
N ALA A 307 5.89 0.22 -35.03
CA ALA A 307 6.79 -0.94 -34.86
C ALA A 307 6.02 -2.24 -34.57
N GLY A 308 4.72 -2.16 -34.29
CA GLY A 308 3.82 -3.30 -34.07
C GLY A 308 3.04 -3.76 -35.32
N GLY A 309 3.49 -3.42 -36.53
CA GLY A 309 2.94 -3.95 -37.78
C GLY A 309 3.59 -5.29 -38.18
N PRO A 310 2.84 -6.24 -38.79
CA PRO A 310 3.32 -7.58 -39.06
C PRO A 310 4.27 -7.57 -40.26
N ALA A 311 5.57 -7.52 -40.02
CA ALA A 311 6.57 -7.66 -41.07
C ALA A 311 7.67 -8.64 -40.66
N THR A 312 7.68 -9.74 -41.41
CA THR A 312 8.83 -10.56 -41.79
C THR A 312 9.56 -11.33 -40.69
N LYS A 313 9.12 -12.60 -40.57
CA LYS A 313 10.02 -13.77 -40.62
C LYS A 313 11.19 -13.46 -41.57
N ASP A 314 12.41 -13.37 -41.05
CA ASP A 314 13.55 -14.20 -41.45
C ASP A 314 14.85 -13.65 -40.83
N ALA A 315 15.71 -14.58 -40.42
CA ALA A 315 17.09 -14.44 -39.92
C ALA A 315 17.29 -13.79 -38.53
N ASP A 316 17.54 -14.60 -37.50
CA ASP A 316 18.90 -15.11 -37.26
C ASP A 316 18.91 -16.19 -36.18
N ASP A 317 19.62 -17.28 -36.46
CA ASP A 317 19.63 -18.54 -35.73
C ASP A 317 20.77 -18.50 -34.68
N GLN A 318 20.45 -18.27 -33.40
CA GLN A 318 21.38 -18.53 -32.29
C GLN A 318 20.67 -19.24 -31.12
N PRO A 319 21.13 -20.44 -30.69
CA PRO A 319 20.45 -21.27 -29.70
C PRO A 319 20.83 -20.89 -28.27
N ALA A 320 20.80 -19.60 -27.93
CA ALA A 320 21.09 -19.11 -26.59
C ALA A 320 19.86 -18.44 -25.98
N GLY A 321 19.15 -19.17 -25.11
CA GLY A 321 18.30 -18.54 -24.09
C GLY A 321 16.80 -18.74 -24.20
N ARG A 322 16.30 -19.95 -24.49
CA ARG A 322 14.90 -20.30 -24.14
C ARG A 322 14.60 -20.01 -22.66
N GLY A 323 15.58 -20.24 -21.77
CA GLY A 323 15.46 -19.90 -20.34
C GLY A 323 15.44 -18.40 -20.06
N ARG A 324 16.20 -17.59 -20.81
CA ARG A 324 16.21 -16.13 -20.67
C ARG A 324 14.93 -15.52 -21.21
N ARG A 325 14.40 -16.05 -22.31
CA ARG A 325 13.12 -15.64 -22.89
C ARG A 325 11.95 -16.01 -21.98
N ALA A 326 11.93 -17.24 -21.45
CA ALA A 326 10.94 -17.66 -20.46
C ALA A 326 11.04 -16.87 -19.15
N LEU A 327 12.27 -16.50 -18.72
CA LEU A 327 12.48 -15.66 -17.55
C LEU A 327 12.01 -14.21 -17.79
N LEU A 328 12.28 -13.65 -18.97
CA LEU A 328 11.80 -12.32 -19.34
C LEU A 328 10.28 -12.30 -19.52
N GLU A 329 9.70 -13.34 -20.12
CA GLU A 329 8.24 -13.51 -20.21
C GLU A 329 7.61 -13.71 -18.82
N LEU A 330 8.21 -14.50 -17.92
CA LEU A 330 7.77 -14.62 -16.53
C LEU A 330 7.92 -13.29 -15.77
N GLN A 331 9.01 -12.56 -16.00
CA GLN A 331 9.26 -11.27 -15.36
C GLN A 331 8.25 -10.22 -15.86
N GLU A 332 7.94 -10.20 -17.16
CA GLU A 332 6.97 -9.29 -17.76
C GLU A 332 5.53 -9.67 -17.36
N LEU A 333 5.22 -10.96 -17.25
CA LEU A 333 3.91 -11.45 -16.76
C LEU A 333 3.69 -11.20 -15.26
N PHE A 334 4.72 -11.36 -14.41
CA PHE A 334 4.61 -11.13 -12.96
C PHE A 334 4.79 -9.65 -12.57
N PHE A 335 5.82 -8.98 -13.10
CA PHE A 335 6.14 -7.60 -12.72
C PHE A 335 5.41 -6.56 -13.57
N GLY A 336 5.06 -6.85 -14.83
CA GLY A 336 4.27 -5.93 -15.65
C GLY A 336 2.86 -5.69 -15.08
N ASP A 337 2.20 -6.75 -14.61
CA ASP A 337 0.88 -6.64 -13.95
C ASP A 337 0.97 -5.88 -12.61
N ILE A 338 2.05 -6.08 -11.86
CA ILE A 338 2.34 -5.33 -10.64
C ILE A 338 2.55 -3.85 -10.99
N ASP A 339 3.43 -3.54 -11.93
CA ASP A 339 3.74 -2.16 -12.31
C ASP A 339 2.47 -1.40 -12.77
N ASP A 340 1.64 -1.96 -13.65
CA ASP A 340 0.40 -1.32 -14.10
C ASP A 340 -0.56 -0.99 -12.93
N LYS A 341 -0.62 -1.86 -11.92
CA LYS A 341 -1.51 -1.70 -10.75
C LYS A 341 -0.94 -0.74 -9.70
N TYR A 342 0.38 -0.69 -9.49
CA TYR A 342 1.01 0.17 -8.48
C TYR A 342 1.48 1.54 -9.02
N LEU A 343 1.70 1.69 -10.33
CA LEU A 343 2.13 2.95 -10.95
C LEU A 343 1.23 4.14 -10.57
N PRO A 344 -0.12 4.03 -10.59
CA PRO A 344 -1.01 5.09 -10.12
C PRO A 344 -0.75 5.54 -8.67
N THR A 345 -0.43 4.59 -7.77
CA THR A 345 -0.13 4.93 -6.38
C THR A 345 1.20 5.65 -6.23
N LEU A 346 2.22 5.26 -6.99
CA LEU A 346 3.52 5.91 -6.98
C LEU A 346 3.44 7.33 -7.55
N GLN A 347 2.62 7.53 -8.58
CA GLN A 347 2.34 8.86 -9.12
C GLN A 347 1.60 9.73 -8.11
N SER A 348 0.58 9.19 -7.44
CA SER A 348 -0.16 9.88 -6.37
C SER A 348 0.77 10.24 -5.20
N LEU A 349 1.64 9.32 -4.79
CA LEU A 349 2.68 9.55 -3.79
C LEU A 349 3.62 10.68 -4.21
N ARG A 350 4.11 10.65 -5.46
CA ARG A 350 4.99 11.71 -5.99
C ARG A 350 4.30 13.07 -5.99
N LEU A 351 2.99 13.12 -6.29
CA LEU A 351 2.21 14.35 -6.20
C LEU A 351 2.14 14.85 -4.75
N LEU A 352 1.80 13.99 -3.79
CA LEU A 352 1.76 14.36 -2.37
C LEU A 352 3.13 14.85 -1.85
N LEU A 353 4.22 14.22 -2.27
CA LEU A 353 5.58 14.64 -1.92
C LEU A 353 5.90 16.06 -2.40
N LYS A 354 5.29 16.51 -3.51
CA LYS A 354 5.41 17.89 -4.02
C LYS A 354 4.58 18.92 -3.24
N ALA A 355 3.67 18.51 -2.35
CA ALA A 355 2.90 19.43 -1.52
C ALA A 355 3.82 20.27 -0.60
N GLY A 356 4.97 19.71 -0.25
CA GLY A 356 6.04 20.35 0.49
C GLY A 356 6.21 19.80 1.91
N ILE A 357 7.43 19.90 2.40
CA ILE A 357 7.84 19.47 3.75
C ILE A 357 6.96 20.04 4.88
N PRO A 358 6.54 21.34 4.91
CA PRO A 358 5.67 21.85 5.97
C PRO A 358 4.36 21.08 6.11
N PHE A 359 3.68 20.87 4.99
CA PHE A 359 2.39 20.17 4.99
C PHE A 359 2.56 18.72 5.41
N LEU A 360 3.54 18.01 4.83
CA LEU A 360 3.78 16.61 5.16
C LEU A 360 4.20 16.42 6.62
N GLY A 361 5.06 17.29 7.15
CA GLY A 361 5.46 17.26 8.55
C GLY A 361 4.28 17.50 9.49
N ALA A 362 3.37 18.42 9.13
CA ALA A 362 2.15 18.67 9.91
C ALA A 362 1.21 17.47 9.88
N TYR A 363 0.97 16.88 8.70
CA TYR A 363 0.16 15.68 8.54
C TYR A 363 0.73 14.49 9.31
N VAL A 364 2.03 14.22 9.17
CA VAL A 364 2.72 13.14 9.86
C VAL A 364 2.60 13.30 11.37
N LEU A 365 2.74 14.53 11.89
CA LEU A 365 2.54 14.78 13.32
C LEU A 365 1.11 14.42 13.76
N VAL A 366 0.09 14.97 13.10
CA VAL A 366 -1.32 14.75 13.49
C VAL A 366 -1.69 13.27 13.37
N TYR A 367 -1.23 12.59 12.32
CA TYR A 367 -1.43 11.15 12.15
C TYR A 367 -0.81 10.35 13.29
N ASN A 368 0.44 10.66 13.66
CA ASN A 368 1.09 9.96 14.77
C ASN A 368 0.45 10.27 16.12
N VAL A 369 -0.14 11.45 16.33
CA VAL A 369 -0.93 11.75 17.53
C VAL A 369 -2.16 10.85 17.61
N VAL A 370 -2.89 10.67 16.51
CA VAL A 370 -4.05 9.74 16.45
C VAL A 370 -3.60 8.30 16.72
N ARG A 371 -2.50 7.87 16.09
CA ARG A 371 -1.94 6.54 16.30
C ARG A 371 -1.46 6.32 17.73
N LEU A 372 -0.83 7.31 18.33
CA LEU A 372 -0.40 7.27 19.72
C LEU A 372 -1.62 7.16 20.65
N ALA A 373 -2.70 7.90 20.38
CA ALA A 373 -3.95 7.76 21.13
C ALA A 373 -4.53 6.34 21.05
N GLN A 374 -4.40 5.66 19.90
CA GLN A 374 -4.81 4.26 19.75
C GLN A 374 -3.97 3.33 20.62
N LEU A 375 -2.64 3.45 20.59
CA LEU A 375 -1.75 2.65 21.42
C LEU A 375 -2.00 2.88 22.92
N TRP A 376 -2.24 4.13 23.34
CA TRP A 376 -2.58 4.44 24.74
C TRP A 376 -3.95 3.91 25.14
N LEU A 377 -4.92 3.85 24.21
CA LEU A 377 -6.21 3.24 24.47
C LEU A 377 -6.05 1.73 24.70
N GLU A 378 -5.34 1.04 23.81
CA GLU A 378 -5.05 -0.40 23.92
C GLU A 378 -4.32 -0.69 25.24
N PHE A 379 -3.23 0.03 25.52
CA PHE A 379 -2.49 -0.09 26.78
C PHE A 379 -3.36 0.22 28.01
N GLY A 380 -4.22 1.25 27.92
CA GLY A 380 -5.14 1.63 28.98
C GLY A 380 -6.14 0.53 29.29
N ILE A 381 -6.72 -0.09 28.26
CA ILE A 381 -7.64 -1.24 28.37
C ILE A 381 -6.91 -2.41 29.02
N GLU A 382 -5.72 -2.77 28.54
CA GLU A 382 -4.92 -3.86 29.09
C GLU A 382 -4.56 -3.63 30.57
N LYS A 383 -4.20 -2.40 30.94
CA LYS A 383 -3.85 -2.05 32.32
C LYS A 383 -5.06 -2.02 33.27
N LEU A 384 -6.21 -1.56 32.78
CA LEU A 384 -7.44 -1.48 33.57
C LEU A 384 -8.08 -2.85 33.81
N ILE A 385 -8.06 -3.72 32.79
CA ILE A 385 -8.67 -5.06 32.83
C ILE A 385 -7.64 -6.14 33.18
N GLY A 386 -6.34 -5.81 33.25
CA GLY A 386 -5.22 -6.73 33.44
C GLY A 386 -5.38 -7.80 34.53
N GLY A 387 -4.57 -8.85 34.45
CA GLY A 387 -4.53 -9.94 35.45
C GLY A 387 -5.42 -11.15 35.14
N HIS A 388 -6.11 -11.14 33.99
CA HIS A 388 -6.89 -12.27 33.52
C HIS A 388 -6.05 -13.27 32.71
N ARG A 389 -6.49 -14.53 32.69
CA ARG A 389 -5.87 -15.60 31.89
C ARG A 389 -6.07 -15.39 30.39
N ILE A 390 -5.27 -16.07 29.57
CA ILE A 390 -5.33 -15.95 28.10
C ILE A 390 -6.73 -16.24 27.53
N GLU A 391 -7.51 -17.16 28.11
CA GLU A 391 -8.84 -17.52 27.62
C GLU A 391 -9.83 -16.36 27.72
N PHE A 392 -9.69 -15.51 28.75
CA PHE A 392 -10.46 -14.28 28.87
C PHE A 392 -10.15 -13.35 27.70
N TRP A 393 -8.86 -13.11 27.43
CA TRP A 393 -8.44 -12.25 26.32
C TRP A 393 -8.94 -12.78 24.98
N VAL A 394 -8.80 -14.08 24.69
CA VAL A 394 -9.33 -14.66 23.44
C VAL A 394 -10.85 -14.49 23.28
N THR A 395 -11.59 -14.56 24.39
CA THR A 395 -13.05 -14.47 24.39
C THR A 395 -13.52 -13.03 24.21
N TRP A 396 -12.91 -12.08 24.92
CA TRP A 396 -13.33 -10.68 24.97
C TRP A 396 -12.60 -9.76 24.00
N ASP A 397 -11.50 -10.22 23.38
CA ASP A 397 -10.72 -9.50 22.38
C ASP A 397 -11.56 -8.75 21.34
N PRO A 398 -12.65 -9.29 20.76
CA PRO A 398 -13.47 -8.54 19.82
C PRO A 398 -14.10 -7.31 20.49
N LEU A 399 -14.65 -7.47 21.69
CA LEU A 399 -15.27 -6.35 22.39
C LEU A 399 -14.24 -5.28 22.77
N LEU A 400 -13.00 -5.68 23.05
CA LEU A 400 -11.90 -4.75 23.33
C LEU A 400 -11.43 -4.04 22.04
N ASP A 401 -11.27 -4.77 20.94
CA ASP A 401 -10.96 -4.23 19.60
C ASP A 401 -12.02 -3.22 19.13
N LEU A 402 -13.30 -3.41 19.52
CA LEU A 402 -14.38 -2.48 19.21
C LEU A 402 -14.13 -1.08 19.78
N ALA A 403 -13.43 -0.97 20.91
CA ALA A 403 -13.10 0.32 21.53
C ALA A 403 -12.17 1.18 20.65
N ALA A 404 -11.39 0.56 19.75
CA ALA A 404 -10.50 1.26 18.82
C ALA A 404 -11.23 1.81 17.57
N VAL A 405 -12.45 1.35 17.27
CA VAL A 405 -13.21 1.75 16.08
C VAL A 405 -13.41 3.28 15.95
N PRO A 406 -13.72 4.04 17.02
CA PRO A 406 -13.80 5.50 16.93
C PRO A 406 -12.50 6.16 16.49
N LEU A 407 -11.34 5.67 16.94
CA LEU A 407 -10.03 6.20 16.55
C LEU A 407 -9.69 5.86 15.10
N GLU A 408 -10.14 4.71 14.62
CA GLU A 408 -10.03 4.34 13.21
C GLU A 408 -10.85 5.30 12.32
N ILE A 409 -12.07 5.67 12.74
CA ILE A 409 -12.90 6.66 12.04
C ILE A 409 -12.18 8.03 12.02
N VAL A 410 -11.58 8.44 13.14
CA VAL A 410 -10.78 9.67 13.21
C VAL A 410 -9.61 9.63 12.23
N ARG A 411 -8.86 8.51 12.20
CA ARG A 411 -7.73 8.30 11.29
C ARG A 411 -8.15 8.39 9.83
N VAL A 412 -9.24 7.72 9.44
CA VAL A 412 -9.78 7.75 8.08
C VAL A 412 -10.27 9.14 7.70
N THR A 413 -10.89 9.86 8.63
CA THR A 413 -11.33 11.25 8.41
C THR A 413 -10.14 12.19 8.23
N LEU A 414 -9.08 12.03 9.04
CA LEU A 414 -7.84 12.78 8.89
C LEU A 414 -7.21 12.57 7.51
N LEU A 415 -7.19 11.34 6.99
CA LEU A 415 -6.66 11.04 5.66
C LEU A 415 -7.37 11.82 4.55
N ALA A 416 -8.70 11.79 4.54
CA ALA A 416 -9.48 12.48 3.53
C ALA A 416 -9.36 14.01 3.63
N VAL A 417 -9.36 14.56 4.85
CA VAL A 417 -9.17 16.01 5.09
C VAL A 417 -7.77 16.47 4.69
N ALA A 418 -6.73 15.69 5.02
CA ALA A 418 -5.38 16.01 4.60
C ALA A 418 -5.26 15.99 3.07
N PHE A 419 -5.90 15.01 2.41
CA PHE A 419 -5.92 14.92 0.96
C PHE A 419 -6.63 16.11 0.30
N GLU A 420 -7.82 16.50 0.77
CA GLU A 420 -8.53 17.70 0.28
C GLU A 420 -7.66 18.95 0.40
N ARG A 421 -7.03 19.15 1.55
CA ARG A 421 -6.11 20.29 1.77
C ARG A 421 -4.94 20.28 0.81
N CYS A 422 -4.39 19.10 0.54
CA CYS A 422 -3.33 18.93 -0.43
C CYS A 422 -3.78 19.42 -1.82
N LEU A 423 -4.98 19.03 -2.25
CA LEU A 423 -5.56 19.47 -3.52
C LEU A 423 -5.80 20.99 -3.57
N THR A 424 -6.37 21.55 -2.50
CA THR A 424 -6.66 22.98 -2.42
C THR A 424 -5.38 23.82 -2.52
N MET A 425 -4.30 23.43 -1.84
CA MET A 425 -2.99 24.08 -1.99
C MET A 425 -2.43 23.96 -3.41
N PHE A 426 -2.61 22.81 -4.08
CA PHE A 426 -2.16 22.65 -5.46
C PHE A 426 -2.93 23.56 -6.41
N ARG A 427 -4.24 23.69 -6.23
CA ARG A 427 -5.08 24.59 -7.01
C ARG A 427 -4.67 26.05 -6.82
N GLU A 428 -4.45 26.49 -5.59
CA GLU A 428 -3.99 27.85 -5.28
C GLU A 428 -2.65 28.17 -5.94
N ARG A 429 -1.69 27.24 -5.90
CA ARG A 429 -0.39 27.38 -6.59
C ARG A 429 -0.54 27.44 -8.10
N GLY A 430 -1.44 26.64 -8.68
CA GLY A 430 -1.74 26.65 -10.11
C GLY A 430 -2.30 28.00 -10.59
N VAL A 431 -3.27 28.55 -9.85
CA VAL A 431 -3.86 29.87 -10.14
C VAL A 431 -2.83 31.00 -10.00
N ALA A 432 -1.96 30.94 -8.99
CA ALA A 432 -0.89 31.93 -8.84
C ALA A 432 0.13 31.87 -9.98
N ALA A 433 0.46 30.67 -10.47
CA ALA A 433 1.38 30.49 -11.59
C ALA A 433 0.80 31.02 -12.92
N THR A 434 -0.48 30.78 -13.20
CA THR A 434 -1.13 31.32 -14.42
C THR A 434 -1.25 32.84 -14.37
N ALA A 435 -1.59 33.41 -13.21
CA ALA A 435 -1.60 34.87 -13.02
C ALA A 435 -0.21 35.50 -13.25
N THR A 436 0.85 34.85 -12.79
CA THR A 436 2.23 35.32 -12.99
C THR A 436 2.66 35.20 -14.46
N SER A 437 2.25 34.14 -15.15
CA SER A 437 2.55 33.95 -16.57
C SER A 437 1.82 34.96 -17.47
N ALA A 438 0.58 35.32 -17.13
CA ALA A 438 -0.20 36.33 -17.87
C ALA A 438 0.33 37.75 -17.63
N ALA A 439 1.00 37.99 -16.49
CA ALA A 439 1.62 39.27 -16.16
C ALA A 439 3.01 39.47 -16.79
N LYS A 440 3.59 38.45 -17.43
CA LYS A 440 4.86 38.60 -18.14
C LYS A 440 4.58 39.32 -19.48
N PRO A 441 5.09 40.55 -19.69
CA PRO A 441 4.86 41.28 -20.94
C PRO A 441 5.44 40.50 -22.11
N ASP A 442 4.70 40.46 -23.21
CA ASP A 442 5.18 39.99 -24.51
C ASP A 442 6.52 40.69 -24.80
N PRO A 443 7.62 39.99 -25.12
CA PRO A 443 8.84 40.67 -25.54
C PRO A 443 8.47 41.58 -26.71
N ALA A 444 8.71 42.89 -26.52
CA ALA A 444 8.38 43.91 -27.50
C ALA A 444 8.83 43.46 -28.90
N PRO A 445 8.02 43.66 -29.95
CA PRO A 445 8.44 43.35 -31.30
C PRO A 445 9.77 44.08 -31.53
N VAL A 446 10.83 43.32 -31.78
CA VAL A 446 12.13 43.87 -32.18
C VAL A 446 11.90 44.51 -33.54
N GLY A 447 11.49 45.76 -33.51
CA GLY A 447 11.54 46.66 -34.65
C GLY A 447 12.99 47.06 -34.87
N GLY A 448 13.49 46.71 -36.05
CA GLY A 448 14.68 47.27 -36.70
C GLY A 448 14.51 47.00 -38.19
N GLU A 449 13.93 47.95 -38.94
CA GLU A 449 14.67 48.94 -39.76
C GLU A 449 15.30 48.26 -41.00
N SER A 450 14.62 48.27 -42.15
CA SER A 450 14.64 49.31 -43.22
C SER A 450 16.01 49.50 -43.86
#